data_AF-A0A3N5FZ73-F1
#
_entry.id   AF-A0A3N5FZ73-F1
#
_cell.length_a   1.000
_cell.length_b   1.000
_cell.length_c   1.000
_cell.angle_alpha   90.00
_cell.angle_beta   90.00
_cell.angle_gamma   90.00
#
_symmetry.space_group_name_H-M   'P 1'
#
loop_
_entity.id
_entity.type
_entity.pdbx_description
1 polymer ?
#
loop_
_entity_poly.entity_id
_entity_poly.type
_entity_poly.pdbx_seq_one_letter_code
_entity_poly.pdbx_strand_id
1 'polypeptide(L)'
;MSGALARTFRRGRRRASALLGRLPPQFVYTRRYQIDVPGMLHDPRRGEHILAFLDSAGLLGPAAVHRPAPASFRQLCRIHTDDYLDSLTRPGSLTRIVGLTLRDDLAERILEMQRLMVGGTIVAARLAHETGGIAVNLGGGLHHAFAGKGERFCAYNDVAVAIAELRARGVKSRILIVDLDLHDGDGTRALFAEDPTVHTFSIHNLTSWEGDAVEATVVELGGGVRDEAYLQAVRDRLPPVFESFRPELVVYLAGCDPAADDQIGDWKISAEALLERDRFVLASARGGPRKLPFVVTLAGGYGLHSWRYSARFFSCLLNRGRVVEPPSTEEVVLVRYRRLARELDPQELSGETGPDDWGLTAEDVFASLGGPHRPHRFLGFYSLQGLELTLERAGLLDRLRTLGFERPTLEMDLENPTGDTVRLYGDEDRRELLLELRVRIDRGTVPGFSLLRIEWLLLQNPRAEFTAERPRLPGQTHPGLGMSPDIVALLVLACDRLQLDGLLFVPSHYHTAAAGRKTLLFLDPADEGLFRALHQALKDLPLAEATRAVDERKVVDAATGEPFTWQPMPMVVPVSDGLRALMDGGAYERKVAEEAAKRAFRLRG
;
A
#
# COMPACT_ATOMS: atom_id res chain seq x y z
N MET A 1 20.59 10.78 18.43
CA MET A 1 19.42 10.86 19.35
C MET A 1 18.50 9.70 19.03
N SER A 2 18.08 8.89 20.00
CA SER A 2 17.23 7.72 19.70
C SER A 2 15.92 8.15 19.02
N GLY A 3 15.42 7.33 18.08
CA GLY A 3 14.19 7.63 17.34
C GLY A 3 12.95 7.76 18.23
N ALA A 4 13.00 7.28 19.48
CA ALA A 4 11.94 7.45 20.47
C ALA A 4 11.92 8.88 21.04
N LEU A 5 13.08 9.44 21.41
CA LEU A 5 13.21 10.81 21.92
C LEU A 5 12.77 11.86 20.88
N ALA A 6 13.14 11.64 19.61
CA ALA A 6 12.71 12.51 18.51
C ALA A 6 11.18 12.48 18.29
N ARG A 7 10.55 11.31 18.44
CA ARG A 7 9.10 11.13 18.34
C ARG A 7 8.35 11.85 19.46
N THR A 8 8.80 11.71 20.72
CA THR A 8 8.20 12.37 21.88
C THR A 8 8.29 13.89 21.76
N PHE A 9 9.43 14.42 21.32
CA PHE A 9 9.63 15.85 21.12
C PHE A 9 8.72 16.44 20.02
N ARG A 10 8.53 15.70 18.91
CA ARG A 10 7.60 16.08 17.83
C ARG A 10 6.14 16.10 18.31
N ARG A 11 5.72 15.12 19.13
CA ARG A 11 4.38 15.07 19.73
C ARG A 11 4.13 16.25 20.68
N GLY A 12 5.09 16.59 21.53
CA GLY A 12 4.99 17.75 22.44
C GLY A 12 4.83 19.08 21.70
N ARG A 13 5.62 19.30 20.64
CA ARG A 13 5.52 20.52 19.80
C ARG A 13 4.18 20.66 19.06
N ARG A 14 3.51 19.55 18.73
CA ARG A 14 2.19 19.57 18.07
C ARG A 14 1.08 20.05 18.99
N ARG A 15 1.08 19.59 20.25
CA ARG A 15 0.13 20.08 21.26
C ARG A 15 0.25 21.61 21.42
N ALA A 16 1.48 22.13 21.40
CA ALA A 16 1.72 23.58 21.41
C ALA A 16 1.24 24.30 20.13
N SER A 17 1.36 23.70 18.95
CA SER A 17 0.86 24.30 17.69
C SER A 17 -0.66 24.31 17.60
N ALA A 18 -1.34 23.30 18.15
CA ALA A 18 -2.80 23.25 18.24
C ALA A 18 -3.34 24.35 19.16
N LEU A 19 -2.64 24.65 20.26
CA LEU A 19 -2.94 25.77 21.16
C LEU A 19 -2.76 27.15 20.51
N LEU A 20 -2.00 27.24 19.40
CA LEU A 20 -1.78 28.46 18.61
C LEU A 20 -2.75 28.60 17.41
N GLY A 21 -3.82 27.81 17.36
CA GLY A 21 -4.89 27.96 16.36
C GLY A 21 -4.52 27.51 14.93
N ARG A 22 -3.36 26.88 14.70
CA ARG A 22 -3.00 26.27 13.41
C ARG A 22 -3.35 24.79 13.43
N LEU A 23 -4.52 24.44 12.88
CA LEU A 23 -4.89 23.05 12.70
C LEU A 23 -3.91 22.38 11.72
N PRO A 24 -3.37 21.20 12.07
CA PRO A 24 -2.54 20.45 11.13
C PRO A 24 -3.40 19.97 9.94
N PRO A 25 -2.77 19.63 8.81
CA PRO A 25 -3.46 18.98 7.70
C PRO A 25 -4.33 17.81 8.18
N GLN A 26 -5.56 17.77 7.69
CA GLN A 26 -6.51 16.69 7.95
C GLN A 26 -6.48 15.70 6.79
N PHE A 27 -6.63 14.41 7.07
CA PHE A 27 -6.66 13.34 6.08
C PHE A 27 -8.03 12.68 6.11
N VAL A 28 -8.52 12.25 4.95
CA VAL A 28 -9.74 11.47 4.80
C VAL A 28 -9.37 10.14 4.18
N TYR A 29 -9.73 9.05 4.86
CA TYR A 29 -9.36 7.70 4.45
C TYR A 29 -10.28 6.64 5.05
N THR A 30 -10.49 5.57 4.29
CA THR A 30 -11.08 4.31 4.78
C THR A 30 -10.36 3.14 4.12
N ARG A 31 -10.24 2.01 4.84
CA ARG A 31 -9.67 0.78 4.27
C ARG A 31 -10.49 0.22 3.11
N ARG A 32 -11.75 0.62 3.00
CA ARG A 32 -12.63 0.27 1.87
C ARG A 32 -12.21 0.92 0.54
N TYR A 33 -11.19 1.79 0.56
CA TYR A 33 -10.47 2.23 -0.65
C TYR A 33 -9.56 1.14 -1.23
N GLN A 34 -9.25 0.09 -0.45
CA GLN A 34 -8.35 -0.97 -0.86
C GLN A 34 -9.13 -2.07 -1.57
N ILE A 35 -9.30 -1.93 -2.89
CA ILE A 35 -9.82 -3.01 -3.73
C ILE A 35 -8.74 -3.35 -4.74
N ASP A 36 -8.17 -4.56 -4.61
CA ASP A 36 -7.40 -5.15 -5.70
C ASP A 36 -8.36 -5.42 -6.87
N VAL A 37 -8.06 -4.84 -8.04
CA VAL A 37 -8.73 -5.17 -9.30
C VAL A 37 -7.77 -5.97 -10.19
N PRO A 38 -7.99 -7.28 -10.40
CA PRO A 38 -7.12 -8.11 -11.24
C PRO A 38 -6.97 -7.52 -12.64
N GLY A 39 -5.73 -7.46 -13.14
CA GLY A 39 -5.43 -6.90 -14.46
C GLY A 39 -5.34 -5.37 -14.52
N MET A 40 -5.72 -4.65 -13.45
CA MET A 40 -5.53 -3.21 -13.37
C MET A 40 -4.19 -2.87 -12.73
N LEU A 41 -3.39 -2.05 -13.40
CA LEU A 41 -2.20 -1.44 -12.81
C LEU A 41 -2.66 -0.33 -11.86
N HIS A 42 -2.57 -0.57 -10.55
CA HIS A 42 -2.90 0.40 -9.50
C HIS A 42 -2.22 -0.02 -8.19
N ASP A 43 -2.05 0.93 -7.26
CA ASP A 43 -1.66 0.65 -5.88
C ASP A 43 -2.88 0.75 -4.96
N PRO A 44 -3.59 -0.37 -4.68
CA PRO A 44 -4.79 -0.34 -3.84
C PRO A 44 -4.47 0.05 -2.40
N ARG A 45 -3.20 -0.04 -1.97
CA ARG A 45 -2.76 0.21 -0.60
C ARG A 45 -2.08 1.58 -0.45
N ARG A 46 -2.04 2.40 -1.51
CA ARG A 46 -1.38 3.72 -1.55
C ARG A 46 -1.69 4.58 -0.32
N GLY A 47 -2.98 4.78 -0.04
CA GLY A 47 -3.42 5.57 1.11
C GLY A 47 -3.01 4.99 2.47
N GLU A 48 -3.08 3.67 2.63
CA GLU A 48 -2.68 3.00 3.88
C GLU A 48 -1.16 3.04 4.09
N HIS A 49 -0.36 2.85 3.04
CA HIS A 49 1.10 2.99 3.12
C HIS A 49 1.51 4.41 3.52
N ILE A 50 0.88 5.43 2.93
CA ILE A 50 1.08 6.84 3.31
C ILE A 50 0.78 7.04 4.80
N LEU A 51 -0.38 6.60 5.29
CA LEU A 51 -0.77 6.79 6.70
C LEU A 51 0.14 6.00 7.66
N ALA A 52 0.49 4.77 7.32
CA ALA A 52 1.38 3.93 8.10
C ALA A 52 2.76 4.58 8.25
N PHE A 53 3.33 5.07 7.14
CA PHE A 53 4.57 5.81 7.14
C PHE A 53 4.48 7.07 8.02
N LEU A 54 3.48 7.93 7.80
CA LEU A 54 3.33 9.17 8.54
C LEU A 54 3.14 8.93 10.04
N ASP A 55 2.39 7.90 10.47
CA ASP A 55 2.28 7.51 11.87
C ASP A 55 3.63 7.07 12.44
N SER A 56 4.35 6.19 11.74
CA SER A 56 5.65 5.67 12.19
C SER A 56 6.71 6.76 12.34
N ALA A 57 6.68 7.78 11.47
CA ALA A 57 7.54 8.95 11.53
C ALA A 57 7.18 9.94 12.66
N GLY A 58 6.09 9.66 13.40
CA GLY A 58 5.51 10.55 14.41
C GLY A 58 4.88 11.81 13.81
N LEU A 59 4.51 11.75 12.53
CA LEU A 59 3.94 12.83 11.74
C LEU A 59 2.41 12.78 11.63
N LEU A 60 1.75 11.71 12.06
CA LEU A 60 0.29 11.65 12.13
C LEU A 60 -0.20 11.87 13.56
N GLY A 61 -1.32 12.59 13.72
CA GLY A 61 -2.01 12.76 15.00
C GLY A 61 -3.22 11.83 15.09
N PRO A 62 -3.65 11.37 16.29
CA PRO A 62 -4.78 10.44 16.42
C PRO A 62 -6.11 10.94 15.82
N ALA A 63 -6.37 12.26 15.90
CA ALA A 63 -7.59 12.88 15.37
C ALA A 63 -7.43 13.44 13.94
N ALA A 64 -6.33 13.14 13.26
CA ALA A 64 -6.03 13.72 11.95
C ALA A 64 -6.68 12.96 10.78
N VAL A 65 -7.24 11.77 11.01
CA VAL A 65 -7.83 10.92 9.95
C VAL A 65 -9.33 10.80 10.15
N HIS A 66 -10.09 11.25 9.15
CA HIS A 66 -11.54 11.23 9.08
C HIS A 66 -12.00 10.08 8.20
N ARG A 67 -13.10 9.42 8.59
CA ARG A 67 -13.73 8.37 7.78
C ARG A 67 -14.87 8.96 6.95
N PRO A 68 -14.92 8.69 5.64
CA PRO A 68 -16.03 9.13 4.80
C PRO A 68 -17.22 8.16 4.89
N ALA A 69 -18.42 8.71 4.66
CA ALA A 69 -19.58 7.94 4.25
C ALA A 69 -19.64 7.90 2.71
N PRO A 70 -20.25 6.88 2.09
CA PRO A 70 -20.43 6.87 0.65
C PRO A 70 -21.33 8.04 0.21
N ALA A 71 -21.00 8.68 -0.90
CA ALA A 71 -21.85 9.72 -1.47
C ALA A 71 -23.25 9.15 -1.77
N SER A 72 -24.27 9.88 -1.34
CA SER A 72 -25.67 9.52 -1.63
C SER A 72 -26.00 9.83 -3.09
N PHE A 73 -27.00 9.14 -3.64
CA PHE A 73 -27.44 9.36 -5.03
C PHE A 73 -27.79 10.83 -5.27
N ARG A 74 -28.50 11.47 -4.33
CA ARG A 74 -28.81 12.91 -4.37
C ARG A 74 -27.56 13.80 -4.55
N GLN A 75 -26.44 13.43 -3.94
CA GLN A 75 -25.19 14.19 -4.08
C GLN A 75 -24.58 13.97 -5.46
N LEU A 76 -24.61 12.73 -5.96
CA LEU A 76 -24.12 12.40 -7.31
C LEU A 76 -24.95 13.09 -8.41
N CYS A 77 -26.27 13.14 -8.27
CA CYS A 77 -27.20 13.80 -9.21
C CYS A 77 -26.99 15.31 -9.36
N ARG A 78 -26.14 15.94 -8.54
CA ARG A 78 -25.81 17.35 -8.71
C ARG A 78 -24.93 17.61 -9.94
N ILE A 79 -24.24 16.58 -10.41
CA ILE A 79 -23.26 16.66 -11.49
C ILE A 79 -23.58 15.60 -12.55
N HIS A 80 -23.90 14.39 -12.11
CA HIS A 80 -24.20 13.28 -13.01
C HIS A 80 -25.68 13.23 -13.36
N THR A 81 -26.01 12.83 -14.59
CA THR A 81 -27.40 12.67 -15.02
C THR A 81 -28.02 11.42 -14.39
N ASP A 82 -29.32 11.46 -14.12
CA ASP A 82 -30.05 10.31 -13.56
C ASP A 82 -29.90 9.07 -14.45
N ASP A 83 -30.09 9.24 -15.77
CA ASP A 83 -29.92 8.17 -16.77
C ASP A 83 -28.54 7.50 -16.72
N TYR A 84 -27.48 8.29 -16.46
CA TYR A 84 -26.13 7.75 -16.36
C TYR A 84 -25.93 7.00 -15.05
N LEU A 85 -26.37 7.55 -13.92
CA LEU A 85 -26.25 6.86 -12.64
C LEU A 85 -27.05 5.54 -12.64
N ASP A 86 -28.24 5.53 -13.22
CA ASP A 86 -29.03 4.31 -13.43
C ASP A 86 -28.29 3.33 -14.35
N SER A 87 -27.57 3.83 -15.36
CA SER A 87 -26.79 2.97 -16.26
C SER A 87 -25.70 2.17 -15.55
N LEU A 88 -25.13 2.69 -14.46
CA LEU A 88 -24.07 2.02 -13.71
C LEU A 88 -24.56 0.76 -12.99
N THR A 89 -25.88 0.63 -12.77
CA THR A 89 -26.49 -0.56 -12.17
C THR A 89 -26.62 -1.73 -13.16
N ARG A 90 -26.44 -1.48 -14.46
CA ARG A 90 -26.57 -2.50 -15.50
C ARG A 90 -25.29 -3.34 -15.61
N PRO A 91 -25.39 -4.68 -15.78
CA PRO A 91 -24.24 -5.55 -15.99
C PRO A 91 -23.34 -5.06 -17.13
N GLY A 92 -22.03 -5.13 -16.94
CA GLY A 92 -21.03 -4.73 -17.94
C GLY A 92 -20.87 -3.22 -18.17
N SER A 93 -21.66 -2.34 -17.54
CA SER A 93 -21.46 -0.89 -17.65
C SER A 93 -20.08 -0.47 -17.15
N LEU A 94 -19.67 -0.97 -15.98
CA LEU A 94 -18.37 -0.63 -15.40
C LEU A 94 -17.21 -1.25 -16.19
N THR A 95 -17.38 -2.44 -16.76
CA THR A 95 -16.40 -3.08 -17.66
C THR A 95 -15.99 -2.14 -18.80
N ARG A 96 -16.92 -1.37 -19.37
CA ARG A 96 -16.61 -0.38 -20.42
C ARG A 96 -15.85 0.84 -19.90
N ILE A 97 -16.16 1.29 -18.68
CA ILE A 97 -15.52 2.46 -18.05
C ILE A 97 -14.08 2.14 -17.63
N VAL A 98 -13.88 0.93 -17.10
CA VAL A 98 -12.61 0.41 -16.59
C VAL A 98 -11.75 -0.17 -17.72
N GLY A 99 -12.35 -0.63 -18.82
CA GLY A 99 -11.64 -1.27 -19.92
C GLY A 99 -11.16 -2.69 -19.61
N LEU A 100 -11.72 -3.34 -18.58
CA LEU A 100 -11.39 -4.70 -18.16
C LEU A 100 -12.67 -5.49 -17.92
N THR A 101 -12.70 -6.76 -18.29
CA THR A 101 -13.82 -7.66 -17.97
C THR A 101 -13.89 -7.88 -16.46
N LEU A 102 -14.94 -7.35 -15.83
CA LEU A 102 -15.19 -7.50 -14.40
C LEU A 102 -16.33 -8.50 -14.16
N ARG A 103 -16.23 -9.22 -13.06
CA ARG A 103 -17.38 -9.92 -12.47
C ARG A 103 -18.32 -8.90 -11.83
N ASP A 104 -19.60 -9.22 -11.76
CA ASP A 104 -20.63 -8.32 -11.22
C ASP A 104 -20.36 -7.94 -9.75
N ASP A 105 -19.95 -8.89 -8.92
CA ASP A 105 -19.61 -8.66 -7.50
C ASP A 105 -18.44 -7.65 -7.35
N LEU A 106 -17.42 -7.77 -8.20
CA LEU A 106 -16.28 -6.86 -8.19
C LEU A 106 -16.68 -5.48 -8.72
N ALA A 107 -17.56 -5.43 -9.73
CA ALA A 107 -18.06 -4.17 -10.27
C ALA A 107 -18.84 -3.37 -9.21
N GLU A 108 -19.73 -4.03 -8.46
CA GLU A 108 -20.45 -3.41 -7.34
C GLU A 108 -19.50 -2.86 -6.27
N ARG A 109 -18.49 -3.64 -5.88
CA ARG A 109 -17.48 -3.21 -4.90
C ARG A 109 -16.70 -1.99 -5.39
N ILE A 110 -16.32 -1.93 -6.67
CA ILE A 110 -15.62 -0.77 -7.26
C ILE A 110 -16.52 0.47 -7.25
N LEU A 111 -17.80 0.34 -7.64
CA LEU A 111 -18.75 1.46 -7.59
C LEU A 111 -18.91 1.98 -6.16
N GLU A 112 -19.04 1.09 -5.17
CA GLU A 112 -19.14 1.48 -3.78
C GLU A 112 -17.85 2.17 -3.27
N MET A 113 -16.69 1.64 -3.64
CA MET A 113 -15.39 2.27 -3.35
C MET A 113 -15.33 3.69 -3.93
N GLN A 114 -15.70 3.88 -5.20
CA GLN A 114 -15.68 5.22 -5.79
C GLN A 114 -16.69 6.16 -5.15
N ARG A 115 -17.87 5.68 -4.72
CA ARG A 115 -18.79 6.50 -3.92
C ARG A 115 -18.20 6.93 -2.58
N LEU A 116 -17.40 6.07 -1.94
CA LEU A 116 -16.65 6.45 -0.73
C LEU A 116 -15.53 7.44 -1.06
N MET A 117 -14.89 7.36 -2.24
CA MET A 117 -13.90 8.32 -2.71
C MET A 117 -14.55 9.70 -2.90
N VAL A 118 -15.71 9.75 -3.55
CA VAL A 118 -16.54 10.97 -3.67
C VAL A 118 -16.91 11.55 -2.30
N GLY A 119 -17.42 10.70 -1.40
CA GLY A 119 -17.72 11.10 -0.02
C GLY A 119 -16.49 11.64 0.72
N GLY A 120 -15.31 11.08 0.45
CA GLY A 120 -14.04 11.54 0.99
C GLY A 120 -13.68 12.95 0.53
N THR A 121 -13.87 13.26 -0.76
CA THR A 121 -13.59 14.57 -1.32
C THR A 121 -14.59 15.62 -0.83
N ILE A 122 -15.87 15.25 -0.65
CA ILE A 122 -16.88 16.12 0.01
C ILE A 122 -16.43 16.48 1.44
N VAL A 123 -15.99 15.50 2.23
CA VAL A 123 -15.50 15.73 3.60
C VAL A 123 -14.25 16.61 3.59
N ALA A 124 -13.28 16.33 2.71
CA ALA A 124 -12.06 17.11 2.61
C ALA A 124 -12.35 18.57 2.21
N ALA A 125 -13.19 18.78 1.20
CA ALA A 125 -13.60 20.10 0.75
C ALA A 125 -14.29 20.91 1.85
N ARG A 126 -15.21 20.27 2.60
CA ARG A 126 -15.86 20.88 3.76
C ARG A 126 -14.85 21.26 4.85
N LEU A 127 -13.97 20.34 5.24
CA LEU A 127 -12.97 20.57 6.28
C LEU A 127 -12.01 21.71 5.91
N ALA A 128 -11.50 21.72 4.67
CA ALA A 128 -10.61 22.78 4.20
C ALA A 128 -11.33 24.14 4.21
N HIS A 129 -12.57 24.20 3.73
CA HIS A 129 -13.38 25.42 3.69
C HIS A 129 -13.67 25.96 5.10
N GLU A 130 -14.21 25.13 5.99
CA GLU A 130 -14.61 25.53 7.34
C GLU A 130 -13.42 25.95 8.21
N THR A 131 -12.27 25.32 8.04
CA THR A 131 -11.08 25.59 8.87
C THR A 131 -10.12 26.62 8.27
N GLY A 132 -10.30 26.99 6.99
CA GLY A 132 -9.26 27.71 6.22
C GLY A 132 -7.97 26.90 6.03
N GLY A 133 -8.02 25.60 6.32
CA GLY A 133 -6.87 24.72 6.47
C GLY A 133 -6.55 23.90 5.24
N ILE A 134 -5.91 22.75 5.47
CA ILE A 134 -5.54 21.78 4.44
C ILE A 134 -6.25 20.47 4.76
N ALA A 135 -6.92 19.90 3.76
CA ALA A 135 -7.54 18.59 3.87
C ALA A 135 -7.15 17.73 2.67
N VAL A 136 -6.85 16.46 2.92
CA VAL A 136 -6.36 15.50 1.92
C VAL A 136 -7.34 14.34 1.85
N ASN A 137 -7.88 14.02 0.67
CA ASN A 137 -8.55 12.75 0.45
C ASN A 137 -7.57 11.75 -0.19
N LEU A 138 -7.23 10.69 0.54
CA LEU A 138 -6.27 9.68 0.08
C LEU A 138 -6.85 8.67 -0.93
N GLY A 139 -8.10 8.84 -1.32
CA GLY A 139 -8.71 8.09 -2.43
C GLY A 139 -9.31 8.97 -3.51
N GLY A 140 -9.20 10.29 -3.48
CA GLY A 140 -9.87 11.16 -4.46
C GLY A 140 -9.07 11.37 -5.75
N GLY A 141 -9.65 12.16 -6.68
CA GLY A 141 -9.00 12.60 -7.92
C GLY A 141 -9.52 11.89 -9.17
N LEU A 142 -10.79 11.50 -9.16
CA LEU A 142 -11.47 10.84 -10.28
C LEU A 142 -11.90 11.90 -11.31
N HIS A 143 -10.97 12.35 -12.15
CA HIS A 143 -11.18 13.52 -13.01
C HIS A 143 -11.79 13.26 -14.40
N HIS A 144 -11.90 11.99 -14.84
CA HIS A 144 -12.35 11.65 -16.20
C HIS A 144 -13.86 11.47 -16.35
N ALA A 145 -14.62 11.44 -15.26
CA ALA A 145 -16.07 11.27 -15.35
C ALA A 145 -16.75 12.58 -15.78
N PHE A 146 -17.63 12.47 -16.78
CA PHE A 146 -18.51 13.52 -17.30
C PHE A 146 -19.90 13.41 -16.66
N ALA A 147 -20.81 14.32 -16.99
CA ALA A 147 -22.19 14.29 -16.48
C ALA A 147 -22.92 12.98 -16.85
N GLY A 148 -22.84 12.56 -18.11
CA GLY A 148 -23.57 11.40 -18.64
C GLY A 148 -22.72 10.15 -18.91
N LYS A 149 -21.44 10.15 -18.53
CA LYS A 149 -20.48 9.12 -18.95
C LYS A 149 -19.30 9.03 -17.97
N GLY A 150 -18.86 7.81 -17.70
CA GLY A 150 -17.59 7.54 -17.02
C GLY A 150 -16.56 7.03 -18.00
N GLU A 151 -15.29 7.31 -17.74
CA GLU A 151 -14.16 6.88 -18.57
C GLU A 151 -12.91 6.68 -17.72
N ARG A 152 -11.95 5.89 -18.26
CA ARG A 152 -10.60 5.72 -17.69
C ARG A 152 -10.64 5.49 -16.18
N PHE A 153 -11.40 4.46 -15.78
CA PHE A 153 -11.66 4.07 -14.40
C PHE A 153 -12.50 5.03 -13.55
N CYS A 154 -12.84 6.23 -14.01
CA CYS A 154 -13.66 7.17 -13.26
C CYS A 154 -15.14 6.98 -13.59
N ALA A 155 -15.90 6.36 -12.67
CA ALA A 155 -17.37 6.28 -12.76
C ALA A 155 -18.06 7.51 -12.16
N TYR A 156 -17.39 8.25 -11.29
CA TYR A 156 -17.90 9.49 -10.69
C TYR A 156 -16.83 10.57 -10.67
N ASN A 157 -17.22 11.84 -10.75
CA ASN A 157 -16.30 12.96 -10.62
C ASN A 157 -16.37 13.51 -9.19
N ASP A 158 -15.41 13.10 -8.35
CA ASP A 158 -15.42 13.42 -6.92
C ASP A 158 -15.21 14.91 -6.63
N VAL A 159 -14.36 15.58 -7.43
CA VAL A 159 -14.08 17.01 -7.29
C VAL A 159 -15.30 17.84 -7.65
N ALA A 160 -15.94 17.54 -8.79
CA ALA A 160 -17.13 18.26 -9.23
C ALA A 160 -18.28 18.10 -8.24
N VAL A 161 -18.52 16.88 -7.74
CA VAL A 161 -19.57 16.61 -6.74
C VAL A 161 -19.27 17.35 -5.43
N ALA A 162 -18.01 17.37 -4.97
CA ALA A 162 -17.64 18.10 -3.75
C ALA A 162 -17.85 19.61 -3.88
N ILE A 163 -17.53 20.19 -5.04
CA ILE A 163 -17.80 21.61 -5.32
C ILE A 163 -19.30 21.89 -5.35
N ALA A 164 -20.10 21.06 -6.03
CA ALA A 164 -21.55 21.20 -6.07
C ALA A 164 -22.18 21.09 -4.66
N GLU A 165 -21.64 20.24 -3.79
CA GLU A 165 -22.05 20.13 -2.39
C GLU A 165 -21.70 21.38 -1.57
N LEU A 166 -20.54 21.99 -1.78
CA LEU A 166 -20.21 23.29 -1.19
C LEU A 166 -21.18 24.38 -1.67
N ARG A 167 -21.46 24.43 -2.98
CA ARG A 167 -22.40 25.39 -3.58
C ARG A 167 -23.81 25.23 -3.00
N ALA A 168 -24.27 23.99 -2.82
CA ALA A 168 -25.56 23.69 -2.19
C ALA A 168 -25.66 24.15 -0.73
N ARG A 169 -24.52 24.33 -0.06
CA ARG A 169 -24.42 24.89 1.29
C ARG A 169 -24.24 26.41 1.30
N GLY A 170 -24.34 27.07 0.15
CA GLY A 170 -24.25 28.52 0.01
C GLY A 170 -22.82 29.04 -0.16
N VAL A 171 -21.82 28.18 -0.34
CA VAL A 171 -20.44 28.62 -0.56
C VAL A 171 -20.30 29.21 -1.96
N LYS A 172 -19.98 30.50 -2.06
CA LYS A 172 -19.82 31.24 -3.33
C LYS A 172 -18.36 31.50 -3.73
N SER A 173 -17.41 30.93 -3.00
CA SER A 173 -15.97 31.09 -3.24
C SER A 173 -15.60 30.79 -4.68
N ARG A 174 -14.76 31.61 -5.31
CA ARG A 174 -14.10 31.23 -6.57
C ARG A 174 -13.14 30.07 -6.31
N ILE A 175 -13.26 29.00 -7.08
CA ILE A 175 -12.50 27.76 -6.86
C ILE A 175 -11.53 27.53 -8.00
N LEU A 176 -10.24 27.38 -7.70
CA LEU A 176 -9.24 26.95 -8.68
C LEU A 176 -8.99 25.46 -8.52
N ILE A 177 -9.19 24.71 -9.60
CA ILE A 177 -8.81 23.31 -9.71
C ILE A 177 -7.45 23.28 -10.41
N VAL A 178 -6.42 22.81 -9.70
CA VAL A 178 -5.08 22.57 -10.25
C VAL A 178 -4.95 21.07 -10.47
N ASP A 179 -4.92 20.63 -11.72
CA ASP A 179 -4.81 19.24 -12.11
C ASP A 179 -3.44 18.97 -12.73
N LEU A 180 -2.60 18.22 -12.03
CA LEU A 180 -1.25 17.85 -12.46
C LEU A 180 -1.05 16.34 -12.52
N ASP A 181 -2.16 15.61 -12.71
CA ASP A 181 -2.16 14.27 -13.26
C ASP A 181 -1.56 14.27 -14.68
N LEU A 182 -0.97 13.15 -15.10
CA LEU A 182 -0.42 13.03 -16.46
C LEU A 182 -1.52 13.16 -17.53
N HIS A 183 -2.72 12.68 -17.23
CA HIS A 183 -3.85 12.67 -18.15
C HIS A 183 -4.63 13.99 -18.09
N ASP A 184 -5.24 14.36 -19.20
CA ASP A 184 -6.13 15.53 -19.26
C ASP A 184 -7.29 15.38 -18.27
N GLY A 185 -7.53 16.40 -17.44
CA GLY A 185 -8.68 16.51 -16.55
C GLY A 185 -9.98 16.83 -17.30
N ASP A 186 -10.21 16.13 -18.40
CA ASP A 186 -11.27 16.35 -19.39
C ASP A 186 -12.67 16.35 -18.78
N GLY A 187 -13.03 15.32 -18.03
CA GLY A 187 -14.35 15.20 -17.39
C GLY A 187 -14.63 16.38 -16.46
N THR A 188 -13.65 16.74 -15.62
CA THR A 188 -13.74 17.89 -14.71
C THR A 188 -13.88 19.20 -15.48
N ARG A 189 -13.07 19.39 -16.53
CA ARG A 189 -13.11 20.60 -17.36
C ARG A 189 -14.44 20.76 -18.08
N ALA A 190 -14.98 19.68 -18.65
CA ALA A 190 -16.28 19.69 -19.31
C ALA A 190 -17.43 19.99 -18.34
N LEU A 191 -17.38 19.49 -17.10
CA LEU A 191 -18.41 19.73 -16.09
C LEU A 191 -18.50 21.18 -15.61
N PHE A 192 -17.40 21.93 -15.70
CA PHE A 192 -17.33 23.34 -15.33
C PHE A 192 -17.21 24.28 -16.54
N ALA A 193 -17.44 23.77 -17.76
CA ALA A 193 -17.25 24.51 -19.00
C ALA A 193 -18.00 25.86 -19.04
N GLU A 194 -19.15 25.96 -18.36
CA GLU A 194 -19.98 27.17 -18.32
C GLU A 194 -19.96 27.90 -16.95
N ASP A 195 -19.19 27.44 -15.95
CA ASP A 195 -19.15 28.04 -14.61
C ASP A 195 -17.97 29.03 -14.45
N PRO A 196 -18.20 30.36 -14.51
CA PRO A 196 -17.14 31.34 -14.38
C PRO A 196 -16.59 31.47 -12.94
N THR A 197 -17.16 30.73 -11.98
CA THR A 197 -16.69 30.69 -10.59
C THR A 197 -15.71 29.54 -10.32
N VAL A 198 -15.42 28.72 -11.34
CA VAL A 198 -14.49 27.60 -11.25
C VAL A 198 -13.47 27.67 -12.39
N HIS A 199 -12.20 27.85 -12.06
CA HIS A 199 -11.11 27.81 -13.05
C HIS A 199 -10.47 26.43 -13.06
N THR A 200 -10.39 25.80 -14.23
CA THR A 200 -9.67 24.53 -14.40
C THR A 200 -8.29 24.78 -14.99
N PHE A 201 -7.24 24.39 -14.28
CA PHE A 201 -5.85 24.50 -14.73
C PHE A 201 -5.28 23.09 -14.86
N SER A 202 -4.80 22.72 -16.05
CA SER A 202 -4.21 21.41 -16.28
C SER A 202 -2.94 21.49 -17.14
N ILE A 203 -1.93 20.71 -16.73
CA ILE A 203 -0.73 20.42 -17.52
C ILE A 203 -0.65 18.91 -17.68
N HIS A 204 -0.73 18.41 -18.92
CA HIS A 204 -0.86 16.98 -19.21
C HIS A 204 -0.13 16.57 -20.50
N ASN A 205 -0.09 15.27 -20.76
CA ASN A 205 0.54 14.71 -21.95
C ASN A 205 -0.25 15.04 -23.23
N LEU A 206 -1.52 14.62 -23.29
CA LEU A 206 -2.38 14.73 -24.48
C LEU A 206 -3.77 15.22 -24.07
N THR A 207 -4.28 16.23 -24.78
CA THR A 207 -5.65 16.73 -24.62
C THR A 207 -6.65 15.69 -25.17
N SER A 208 -7.67 15.34 -24.39
CA SER A 208 -8.72 14.41 -24.85
C SER A 208 -10.10 15.01 -25.01
N TRP A 209 -10.31 16.24 -24.56
CA TRP A 209 -11.56 16.97 -24.77
C TRP A 209 -11.35 18.27 -25.55
N GLU A 210 -12.06 18.38 -26.67
CA GLU A 210 -11.96 19.48 -27.65
C GLU A 210 -12.96 20.63 -27.38
N GLY A 211 -13.76 20.54 -26.31
CA GLY A 211 -14.71 21.60 -25.96
C GLY A 211 -14.04 22.84 -25.34
N ASP A 212 -14.73 23.97 -25.43
CA ASP A 212 -14.32 25.22 -24.80
C ASP A 212 -14.88 25.31 -23.37
N ALA A 213 -14.14 25.98 -22.49
CA ALA A 213 -14.55 26.27 -21.12
C ALA A 213 -14.28 27.74 -20.79
N VAL A 214 -15.22 28.40 -20.12
CA VAL A 214 -15.18 29.85 -19.83
C VAL A 214 -13.96 30.26 -18.99
N GLU A 215 -13.54 29.40 -18.06
CA GLU A 215 -12.40 29.62 -17.17
C GLU A 215 -11.50 28.36 -17.16
N ALA A 216 -10.62 28.26 -18.16
CA ALA A 216 -9.70 27.14 -18.29
C ALA A 216 -8.29 27.55 -18.75
N THR A 217 -7.29 26.79 -18.30
CA THR A 217 -5.93 26.85 -18.79
C THR A 217 -5.47 25.42 -19.06
N VAL A 218 -5.26 25.12 -20.34
CA VAL A 218 -4.96 23.78 -20.86
C VAL A 218 -3.57 23.83 -21.46
N VAL A 219 -2.65 23.03 -20.93
CA VAL A 219 -1.25 23.01 -21.36
C VAL A 219 -0.86 21.59 -21.72
N GLU A 220 -0.88 21.29 -23.01
CA GLU A 220 -0.40 20.03 -23.55
C GLU A 220 1.13 20.10 -23.74
N LEU A 221 1.87 19.14 -23.19
CA LEU A 221 3.33 19.06 -23.32
C LEU A 221 3.80 17.91 -24.22
N GLY A 222 2.91 17.01 -24.62
CA GLY A 222 3.25 15.78 -25.36
C GLY A 222 4.00 14.75 -24.51
N GLY A 223 4.55 13.73 -25.17
CA GLY A 223 5.20 12.59 -24.51
C GLY A 223 6.67 12.83 -24.15
N GLY A 224 7.17 12.04 -23.19
CA GLY A 224 8.61 11.97 -22.85
C GLY A 224 9.18 13.21 -22.15
N VAL A 225 8.33 14.02 -21.50
CA VAL A 225 8.74 15.23 -20.76
C VAL A 225 9.63 14.88 -19.56
N ARG A 226 10.57 15.77 -19.25
CA ARG A 226 11.52 15.67 -18.12
C ARG A 226 11.39 16.86 -17.17
N ASP A 227 12.02 16.74 -16.01
CA ASP A 227 11.99 17.66 -14.88
C ASP A 227 11.92 19.15 -15.24
N GLU A 228 12.94 19.70 -15.92
CA GLU A 228 13.03 21.14 -16.12
C GLU A 228 11.91 21.69 -17.00
N ALA A 229 11.60 20.99 -18.11
CA ALA A 229 10.52 21.42 -19.01
C ALA A 229 9.16 21.40 -18.29
N TYR A 230 8.91 20.37 -17.48
CA TYR A 230 7.68 20.25 -16.71
C TYR A 230 7.58 21.33 -15.62
N LEU A 231 8.62 21.49 -14.80
CA LEU A 231 8.64 22.48 -13.72
C LEU A 231 8.55 23.90 -14.26
N GLN A 232 9.22 24.20 -15.37
CA GLN A 232 9.14 25.50 -16.02
C GLN A 232 7.71 25.79 -16.50
N ALA A 233 7.03 24.81 -17.12
CA ALA A 233 5.63 24.96 -17.50
C ALA A 233 4.72 25.27 -16.29
N VAL A 234 4.91 24.57 -15.17
CA VAL A 234 4.16 24.85 -13.93
C VAL A 234 4.45 26.26 -13.41
N ARG A 235 5.72 26.66 -13.36
CA ARG A 235 6.16 27.98 -12.85
C ARG A 235 5.68 29.14 -13.72
N ASP A 236 5.61 28.96 -15.03
CA ASP A 236 5.21 30.01 -15.96
C ASP A 236 3.69 30.14 -16.08
N ARG A 237 2.96 29.02 -16.02
CA ARG A 237 1.54 29.00 -16.36
C ARG A 237 0.62 29.14 -15.15
N LEU A 238 1.03 28.68 -13.97
CA LEU A 238 0.17 28.68 -12.78
C LEU A 238 0.03 30.07 -12.11
N PRO A 239 1.11 30.86 -11.88
CA PRO A 239 0.99 32.15 -11.21
C PRO A 239 0.03 33.15 -11.89
N PRO A 240 0.02 33.31 -13.23
CA PRO A 240 -0.93 34.19 -13.90
C PRO A 240 -2.39 33.88 -13.57
N VAL A 241 -2.75 32.59 -13.39
CA VAL A 241 -4.10 32.18 -13.02
C VAL A 241 -4.45 32.63 -11.59
N PHE A 242 -3.52 32.52 -10.64
CA PHE A 242 -3.75 33.03 -9.28
C PHE A 242 -3.98 34.56 -9.27
N GLU A 243 -3.26 35.30 -10.12
CA GLU A 243 -3.34 36.75 -10.21
C GLU A 243 -4.64 37.25 -10.85
N SER A 244 -5.06 36.62 -11.96
CA SER A 244 -6.26 37.00 -12.71
C SER A 244 -7.54 36.51 -12.05
N PHE A 245 -7.63 35.21 -11.77
CA PHE A 245 -8.83 34.56 -11.25
C PHE A 245 -9.04 34.81 -9.74
N ARG A 246 -7.96 35.06 -9.00
CA ARG A 246 -7.95 35.34 -7.55
C ARG A 246 -8.77 34.31 -6.76
N PRO A 247 -8.39 33.02 -6.76
CA PRO A 247 -9.17 31.98 -6.12
C PRO A 247 -9.29 32.18 -4.61
N GLU A 248 -10.35 31.63 -4.05
CA GLU A 248 -10.64 31.66 -2.61
C GLU A 248 -10.58 30.28 -1.96
N LEU A 249 -10.59 29.21 -2.78
CA LEU A 249 -10.33 27.83 -2.39
C LEU A 249 -9.59 27.16 -3.56
N VAL A 250 -8.63 26.30 -3.25
CA VAL A 250 -7.90 25.52 -4.26
C VAL A 250 -8.14 24.04 -4.05
N VAL A 251 -8.48 23.32 -5.12
CA VAL A 251 -8.49 21.85 -5.18
C VAL A 251 -7.30 21.42 -6.02
N TYR A 252 -6.39 20.63 -5.44
CA TYR A 252 -5.18 20.18 -6.08
C TYR A 252 -5.21 18.66 -6.29
N LEU A 253 -5.24 18.23 -7.55
CA LEU A 253 -5.06 16.84 -7.93
C LEU A 253 -3.57 16.57 -8.09
N ALA A 254 -2.99 15.94 -7.06
CA ALA A 254 -1.56 15.68 -6.96
C ALA A 254 -1.20 14.31 -7.57
N GLY A 255 -1.60 14.09 -8.82
CA GLY A 255 -1.28 12.88 -9.59
C GLY A 255 0.23 12.61 -9.59
N CYS A 256 0.61 11.34 -9.48
CA CYS A 256 2.01 10.94 -9.49
C CYS A 256 2.36 10.03 -10.68
N ASP A 257 1.43 9.84 -11.59
CA ASP A 257 1.67 9.19 -12.88
C ASP A 257 2.57 9.97 -13.86
N PRO A 258 3.00 11.24 -13.63
CA PRO A 258 4.15 11.79 -14.35
C PRO A 258 5.50 11.18 -13.96
N ALA A 259 5.56 10.38 -12.89
CA ALA A 259 6.80 9.85 -12.35
C ALA A 259 7.54 8.95 -13.35
N ALA A 260 8.88 8.98 -13.29
CA ALA A 260 9.72 8.20 -14.20
C ALA A 260 9.55 6.68 -14.09
N ASP A 261 9.10 6.19 -12.92
CA ASP A 261 8.83 4.79 -12.61
C ASP A 261 7.33 4.43 -12.63
N ASP A 262 6.47 5.33 -13.13
CA ASP A 262 5.08 4.99 -13.39
C ASP A 262 4.97 3.92 -14.50
N GLN A 263 3.98 3.04 -14.37
CA GLN A 263 3.81 1.90 -15.28
C GLN A 263 2.93 2.21 -16.49
N ILE A 264 2.15 3.30 -16.44
CA ILE A 264 1.27 3.74 -17.52
C ILE A 264 1.86 4.99 -18.17
N GLY A 265 2.41 5.91 -17.37
CA GLY A 265 2.94 7.17 -17.83
C GLY A 265 4.24 7.07 -18.64
N ASP A 266 4.38 7.94 -19.64
CA ASP A 266 5.55 8.00 -20.52
C ASP A 266 6.52 9.14 -20.19
N TRP A 267 6.14 10.03 -19.27
CA TRP A 267 7.02 11.07 -18.74
C TRP A 267 8.13 10.47 -17.87
N LYS A 268 9.16 11.28 -17.62
CA LYS A 268 10.35 10.91 -16.86
C LYS A 268 10.65 11.94 -15.77
N ILE A 269 9.62 12.27 -14.98
CA ILE A 269 9.76 13.23 -13.87
C ILE A 269 10.34 12.54 -12.64
N SER A 270 11.39 13.11 -12.07
CA SER A 270 12.05 12.61 -10.87
C SER A 270 11.21 12.83 -9.60
N ALA A 271 11.58 12.13 -8.53
CA ALA A 271 10.98 12.31 -7.22
C ALA A 271 11.17 13.72 -6.66
N GLU A 272 12.34 14.30 -6.91
CA GLU A 272 12.72 15.64 -6.51
C GLU A 272 11.86 16.67 -7.23
N ALA A 273 11.68 16.51 -8.54
CA ALA A 273 10.84 17.41 -9.35
C ALA A 273 9.36 17.30 -8.98
N LEU A 274 8.82 16.10 -8.75
CA LEU A 274 7.43 15.96 -8.26
C LEU A 274 7.23 16.64 -6.90
N LEU A 275 8.17 16.48 -5.97
CA LEU A 275 8.10 17.18 -4.69
C LEU A 275 8.21 18.70 -4.85
N GLU A 276 9.05 19.17 -5.78
CA GLU A 276 9.18 20.60 -6.08
C GLU A 276 7.88 21.16 -6.65
N ARG A 277 7.24 20.47 -7.59
CA ARG A 277 5.90 20.80 -8.09
C ARG A 277 4.91 20.94 -6.94
N ASP A 278 4.79 19.92 -6.08
CA ASP A 278 3.83 19.92 -4.98
C ASP A 278 4.07 21.08 -4.00
N ARG A 279 5.35 21.39 -3.73
CA ARG A 279 5.75 22.53 -2.90
C ARG A 279 5.42 23.86 -3.56
N PHE A 280 5.62 23.98 -4.86
CA PHE A 280 5.32 25.20 -5.62
C PHE A 280 3.82 25.48 -5.61
N VAL A 281 2.98 24.48 -5.92
CA VAL A 281 1.51 24.63 -5.88
C VAL A 281 1.04 25.01 -4.48
N LEU A 282 1.57 24.34 -3.44
CA LEU A 282 1.27 24.68 -2.06
C LEU A 282 1.69 26.12 -1.73
N ALA A 283 2.88 26.55 -2.14
CA ALA A 283 3.39 27.90 -1.91
C ALA A 283 2.55 28.96 -2.63
N SER A 284 2.11 28.71 -3.87
CA SER A 284 1.21 29.63 -4.60
C SER A 284 -0.12 29.84 -3.87
N ALA A 285 -0.69 28.78 -3.28
CA ALA A 285 -1.95 28.88 -2.53
C ALA A 285 -1.79 29.36 -1.07
N ARG A 286 -0.62 29.15 -0.45
CA ARG A 286 -0.44 29.29 1.01
C ARG A 286 0.72 30.17 1.48
N GLY A 287 1.57 30.61 0.57
CA GLY A 287 2.74 31.45 0.84
C GLY A 287 2.40 32.94 1.00
N GLY A 288 1.28 33.38 0.42
CA GLY A 288 0.80 34.76 0.53
C GLY A 288 0.22 35.12 1.91
N PRO A 289 -0.16 36.40 2.11
CA PRO A 289 -0.73 36.89 3.36
C PRO A 289 -2.10 36.26 3.66
N ARG A 290 -2.92 36.05 2.62
CA ARG A 290 -4.18 35.29 2.73
C ARG A 290 -3.89 33.81 2.54
N LYS A 291 -4.24 33.05 3.56
CA LYS A 291 -4.15 31.61 3.53
C LYS A 291 -5.45 30.98 2.97
N LEU A 292 -5.53 30.75 1.66
CA LEU A 292 -6.58 29.99 0.96
C LEU A 292 -6.79 28.53 1.44
N PRO A 293 -8.01 28.07 1.79
CA PRO A 293 -8.36 26.66 1.89
C PRO A 293 -7.75 25.80 0.76
N PHE A 294 -7.17 24.65 1.13
CA PHE A 294 -6.45 23.79 0.19
C PHE A 294 -6.90 22.33 0.33
N VAL A 295 -7.53 21.81 -0.71
CA VAL A 295 -7.95 20.40 -0.80
C VAL A 295 -6.93 19.66 -1.65
N VAL A 296 -6.49 18.48 -1.23
CA VAL A 296 -5.60 17.63 -2.02
C VAL A 296 -6.25 16.28 -2.28
N THR A 297 -6.16 15.80 -3.51
CA THR A 297 -6.50 14.43 -3.90
C THR A 297 -5.29 13.77 -4.55
N LEU A 298 -5.26 12.44 -4.61
CA LEU A 298 -4.09 11.69 -5.10
C LEU A 298 -4.07 11.49 -6.60
N ALA A 299 -5.25 11.40 -7.23
CA ALA A 299 -5.41 11.09 -8.65
C ALA A 299 -4.57 9.87 -9.10
N GLY A 300 -4.08 9.86 -10.33
CA GLY A 300 -3.29 8.82 -10.96
C GLY A 300 -1.96 8.51 -10.26
N GLY A 301 -1.43 7.33 -10.56
CA GLY A 301 -0.23 6.76 -9.96
C GLY A 301 -0.29 5.25 -9.89
N TYR A 302 0.41 4.58 -10.80
CA TYR A 302 0.13 3.21 -11.19
C TYR A 302 1.28 2.23 -10.94
N GLY A 303 2.28 2.63 -10.13
CA GLY A 303 3.36 1.76 -9.67
C GLY A 303 3.26 1.37 -8.19
N LEU A 304 3.94 0.29 -7.80
CA LEU A 304 4.09 -0.16 -6.40
C LEU A 304 4.87 0.82 -5.49
N HIS A 305 5.43 1.88 -6.09
CA HIS A 305 6.18 2.94 -5.44
C HIS A 305 5.45 4.30 -5.48
N SER A 306 4.30 4.38 -6.13
CA SER A 306 3.51 5.62 -6.32
C SER A 306 3.20 6.32 -5.00
N TRP A 307 2.91 5.56 -3.95
CA TRP A 307 2.66 6.07 -2.59
C TRP A 307 3.81 6.91 -2.03
N ARG A 308 5.06 6.66 -2.45
CA ARG A 308 6.25 7.34 -1.93
C ARG A 308 6.27 8.82 -2.31
N TYR A 309 5.82 9.18 -3.51
CA TYR A 309 5.78 10.57 -3.97
C TYR A 309 4.85 11.41 -3.08
N SER A 310 3.60 10.94 -2.92
CA SER A 310 2.62 11.59 -2.04
C SER A 310 3.08 11.55 -0.57
N ALA A 311 3.70 10.47 -0.10
CA ALA A 311 4.25 10.37 1.25
C ALA A 311 5.35 11.42 1.52
N ARG A 312 6.26 11.66 0.55
CA ARG A 312 7.27 12.74 0.65
C ARG A 312 6.60 14.09 0.79
N PHE A 313 5.62 14.40 -0.07
CA PHE A 313 4.88 15.65 -0.02
C PHE A 313 4.17 15.84 1.32
N PHE A 314 3.43 14.85 1.81
CA PHE A 314 2.72 14.96 3.08
C PHE A 314 3.67 14.99 4.28
N SER A 315 4.83 14.33 4.21
CA SER A 315 5.86 14.47 5.24
C SER A 315 6.34 15.92 5.32
N CYS A 316 6.61 16.55 4.18
CA CYS A 316 7.01 17.95 4.06
C CYS A 316 5.92 18.87 4.63
N LEU A 317 4.65 18.60 4.29
CA LEU A 317 3.49 19.33 4.79
C LEU A 317 3.38 19.27 6.33
N LEU A 318 3.55 18.08 6.91
CA LEU A 318 3.40 17.83 8.35
C LEU A 318 4.66 18.17 9.17
N ASN A 319 5.80 18.37 8.51
CA ASN A 319 7.10 18.59 9.13
C ASN A 319 7.72 19.94 8.71
N ARG A 320 6.87 20.95 8.48
CA ARG A 320 7.26 22.36 8.24
C ARG A 320 8.27 22.52 7.10
N GLY A 321 8.02 21.87 5.97
CA GLY A 321 8.87 21.93 4.77
C GLY A 321 9.97 20.87 4.71
N ARG A 322 10.29 20.20 5.83
CA ARG A 322 11.35 19.18 5.88
C ARG A 322 10.83 17.82 5.47
N VAL A 323 11.48 17.18 4.51
CA VAL A 323 11.12 15.83 4.07
C VAL A 323 11.58 14.81 5.08
N VAL A 324 10.78 13.77 5.27
CA VAL A 324 11.23 12.50 5.83
C VAL A 324 11.14 11.50 4.68
N GLU A 325 12.25 10.83 4.36
CA GLU A 325 12.25 9.87 3.25
C GLU A 325 11.37 8.65 3.60
N PRO A 326 10.44 8.26 2.72
CA PRO A 326 9.66 7.04 2.91
C PRO A 326 10.53 5.78 2.88
N PRO A 327 10.27 4.81 3.77
CA PRO A 327 10.96 3.52 3.79
C PRO A 327 10.60 2.69 2.55
N SER A 328 11.35 1.62 2.25
CA SER A 328 11.06 0.75 1.10
C SER A 328 9.64 0.16 1.15
N THR A 329 9.16 -0.39 0.04
CA THR A 329 7.83 -1.03 0.01
C THR A 329 7.78 -2.24 0.96
N GLU A 330 8.88 -2.96 1.13
CA GLU A 330 9.00 -4.08 2.07
C GLU A 330 8.95 -3.59 3.53
N GLU A 331 9.66 -2.52 3.84
CA GLU A 331 9.68 -1.93 5.19
C GLU A 331 8.33 -1.32 5.57
N VAL A 332 7.65 -0.64 4.63
CA VAL A 332 6.34 -0.02 4.91
C VAL A 332 5.26 -1.07 5.19
N VAL A 333 5.37 -2.27 4.62
CA VAL A 333 4.47 -3.39 4.92
C VAL A 333 4.55 -3.71 6.42
N LEU A 334 5.75 -3.89 6.97
CA LEU A 334 5.92 -4.15 8.40
C LEU A 334 5.40 -2.98 9.26
N VAL A 335 5.66 -1.73 8.84
CA VAL A 335 5.16 -0.54 9.51
C VAL A 335 3.62 -0.51 9.56
N ARG A 336 2.96 -0.83 8.44
CA ARG A 336 1.50 -0.94 8.34
C ARG A 336 0.96 -1.98 9.29
N TYR A 337 1.55 -3.18 9.28
CA TYR A 337 1.15 -4.26 10.16
C TYR A 337 1.31 -3.87 11.64
N ARG A 338 2.39 -3.20 12.03
CA ARG A 338 2.56 -2.67 13.39
C ARG A 338 1.50 -1.63 13.77
N ARG A 339 1.08 -0.79 12.82
CA ARG A 339 -0.04 0.15 13.05
C ARG A 339 -1.34 -0.62 13.29
N LEU A 340 -1.62 -1.61 12.45
CA LEU A 340 -2.80 -2.47 12.55
C LEU A 340 -2.85 -3.28 13.86
N ALA A 341 -1.72 -3.84 14.28
CA ALA A 341 -1.62 -4.61 15.51
C ALA A 341 -1.93 -3.78 16.78
N ARG A 342 -1.78 -2.44 16.74
CA ARG A 342 -2.18 -1.56 17.85
C ARG A 342 -3.69 -1.32 17.92
N GLU A 343 -4.40 -1.62 16.85
CA GLU A 343 -5.87 -1.49 16.77
C GLU A 343 -6.60 -2.78 17.15
N LEU A 344 -5.88 -3.91 17.29
CA LEU A 344 -6.45 -5.21 17.66
C LEU A 344 -6.27 -5.49 19.15
N ASP A 345 -7.35 -5.86 19.82
CA ASP A 345 -7.31 -6.24 21.24
C ASP A 345 -6.64 -7.62 21.40
N PRO A 346 -5.62 -7.76 22.27
CA PRO A 346 -5.09 -9.07 22.63
C PRO A 346 -6.14 -10.10 23.08
N GLN A 347 -7.23 -9.68 23.72
CA GLN A 347 -8.32 -10.55 24.16
C GLN A 347 -9.11 -11.13 22.96
N GLU A 348 -9.47 -10.30 21.98
CA GLU A 348 -10.11 -10.73 20.74
C GLU A 348 -9.28 -11.77 19.99
N LEU A 349 -7.95 -11.64 20.06
CA LEU A 349 -7.02 -12.52 19.34
C LEU A 349 -6.74 -13.84 20.06
N SER A 350 -6.84 -13.85 21.38
CA SER A 350 -6.63 -15.04 22.20
C SER A 350 -7.93 -15.79 22.48
N GLY A 351 -9.08 -15.15 22.30
CA GLY A 351 -10.38 -15.69 22.71
C GLY A 351 -10.55 -15.74 24.22
N GLU A 352 -9.78 -14.97 25.00
CA GLU A 352 -10.01 -14.81 26.44
C GLU A 352 -11.16 -13.82 26.66
N THR A 353 -12.22 -14.26 27.33
CA THR A 353 -13.28 -13.37 27.80
C THR A 353 -12.72 -12.49 28.93
N GLY A 354 -12.96 -11.17 28.83
CA GLY A 354 -12.55 -10.23 29.88
C GLY A 354 -13.30 -10.49 31.19
N PRO A 355 -12.83 -9.95 32.34
CA PRO A 355 -13.47 -10.16 33.64
C PRO A 355 -14.94 -9.71 33.72
N ASP A 356 -15.39 -8.86 32.79
CA ASP A 356 -16.72 -8.24 32.76
C ASP A 356 -17.61 -8.76 31.60
N ASP A 357 -17.20 -9.79 30.86
CA ASP A 357 -18.01 -10.32 29.75
C ASP A 357 -18.97 -11.41 30.26
N TRP A 358 -20.25 -11.04 30.43
CA TRP A 358 -21.35 -11.97 30.74
C TRP A 358 -21.94 -12.65 29.48
N GLY A 359 -21.20 -12.66 28.38
CA GLY A 359 -21.60 -13.30 27.13
C GLY A 359 -21.59 -14.82 27.23
N LEU A 360 -22.78 -15.43 27.33
CA LEU A 360 -22.94 -16.88 27.18
C LEU A 360 -22.46 -17.30 25.79
N THR A 361 -21.39 -18.08 25.73
CA THR A 361 -20.91 -18.76 24.53
C THR A 361 -21.72 -20.04 24.29
N ALA A 362 -21.71 -20.55 23.05
CA ALA A 362 -22.30 -21.87 22.78
C ALA A 362 -21.65 -22.97 23.66
N GLU A 363 -20.39 -22.78 24.05
CA GLU A 363 -19.64 -23.67 24.92
C GLU A 363 -20.12 -23.61 26.38
N ASP A 364 -20.64 -22.48 26.87
CA ASP A 364 -21.23 -22.39 28.22
C ASP A 364 -22.50 -23.24 28.36
N VAL A 365 -23.20 -23.51 27.25
CA VAL A 365 -24.35 -24.42 27.20
C VAL A 365 -23.88 -25.90 27.24
N PHE A 366 -22.71 -26.22 26.70
CA PHE A 366 -22.14 -27.58 26.66
C PHE A 366 -21.20 -27.89 27.85
N ALA A 367 -20.66 -26.89 28.54
CA ALA A 367 -19.78 -27.02 29.70
C ALA A 367 -20.46 -27.68 30.92
N SER A 368 -21.78 -27.87 30.88
CA SER A 368 -22.54 -28.62 31.90
C SER A 368 -22.23 -30.13 31.92
N LEU A 369 -21.39 -30.65 31.00
CA LEU A 369 -21.15 -32.10 30.84
C LEU A 369 -19.67 -32.56 30.78
N GLY A 370 -18.67 -31.72 31.04
CA GLY A 370 -17.26 -32.16 31.02
C GLY A 370 -16.26 -31.14 31.54
N GLY A 371 -15.14 -31.61 32.09
CA GLY A 371 -14.13 -30.80 32.80
C GLY A 371 -13.44 -29.71 31.98
N PRO A 372 -12.53 -28.91 32.59
CA PRO A 372 -12.01 -27.68 31.99
C PRO A 372 -11.16 -27.97 30.74
N HIS A 373 -11.78 -27.85 29.56
CA HIS A 373 -11.06 -27.77 28.29
C HIS A 373 -10.34 -26.43 28.23
N ARG A 374 -9.00 -26.43 28.31
CA ARG A 374 -8.23 -25.25 27.86
C ARG A 374 -8.25 -25.25 26.33
N PRO A 375 -8.71 -24.18 25.67
CA PRO A 375 -8.68 -24.13 24.22
C PRO A 375 -7.24 -24.23 23.72
N HIS A 376 -6.98 -25.13 22.78
CA HIS A 376 -5.67 -25.27 22.15
C HIS A 376 -5.44 -24.05 21.23
N ARG A 377 -4.34 -23.32 21.45
CA ARG A 377 -4.04 -22.05 20.76
C ARG A 377 -2.79 -22.18 19.91
N PHE A 378 -2.83 -21.58 18.72
CA PHE A 378 -1.67 -21.46 17.85
C PHE A 378 -0.61 -20.59 18.52
N LEU A 379 0.61 -21.12 18.62
CA LEU A 379 1.73 -20.57 19.37
C LEU A 379 1.41 -20.30 20.84
N GLY A 380 0.44 -21.03 21.41
CA GLY A 380 -0.05 -20.82 22.77
C GLY A 380 -0.79 -19.49 22.99
N PHE A 381 -1.05 -18.71 21.94
CA PHE A 381 -1.64 -17.37 22.06
C PHE A 381 -2.88 -17.16 21.19
N TYR A 382 -2.85 -17.54 19.91
CA TYR A 382 -3.92 -17.20 18.97
C TYR A 382 -5.02 -18.28 18.94
N SER A 383 -6.27 -17.86 19.09
CA SER A 383 -7.42 -18.72 18.76
C SER A 383 -7.63 -18.79 17.25
N LEU A 384 -8.44 -19.74 16.77
CA LEU A 384 -8.80 -19.82 15.35
C LEU A 384 -9.49 -18.53 14.87
N GLN A 385 -10.46 -18.05 15.64
CA GLN A 385 -11.17 -16.79 15.37
C GLN A 385 -10.22 -15.59 15.41
N GLY A 386 -9.24 -15.60 16.33
CA GLY A 386 -8.22 -14.56 16.40
C GLY A 386 -7.30 -14.53 15.18
N LEU A 387 -6.94 -15.69 14.63
CA LEU A 387 -6.21 -15.78 13.37
C LEU A 387 -7.05 -15.30 12.18
N GLU A 388 -8.31 -15.73 12.08
CA GLU A 388 -9.25 -15.26 11.05
C GLU A 388 -9.42 -13.74 11.10
N LEU A 389 -9.66 -13.19 12.29
CA LEU A 389 -9.75 -11.75 12.50
C LEU A 389 -8.46 -11.03 12.08
N THR A 390 -7.29 -11.61 12.39
CA THR A 390 -6.00 -11.06 11.96
C THR A 390 -5.88 -11.02 10.44
N LEU A 391 -6.21 -12.12 9.74
CA LEU A 391 -6.15 -12.22 8.28
C LEU A 391 -7.17 -11.30 7.59
N GLU A 392 -8.37 -11.17 8.16
CA GLU A 392 -9.43 -10.28 7.68
C GLU A 392 -8.99 -8.81 7.81
N ARG A 393 -8.51 -8.41 9.00
CA ARG A 393 -8.06 -7.03 9.25
C ARG A 393 -6.86 -6.66 8.40
N ALA A 394 -5.97 -7.62 8.17
CA ALA A 394 -4.83 -7.50 7.26
C ALA A 394 -5.23 -7.32 5.79
N GLY A 395 -6.50 -7.58 5.43
CA GLY A 395 -7.02 -7.53 4.07
C GLY A 395 -6.60 -8.74 3.22
N LEU A 396 -6.13 -9.83 3.84
CA LEU A 396 -5.69 -11.03 3.12
C LEU A 396 -6.88 -11.84 2.63
N LEU A 397 -7.90 -12.02 3.45
CA LEU A 397 -9.13 -12.73 3.05
C LEU A 397 -9.88 -11.96 1.96
N ASP A 398 -9.95 -10.64 2.04
CA ASP A 398 -10.51 -9.79 0.97
C ASP A 398 -9.78 -9.96 -0.36
N ARG A 399 -8.45 -10.05 -0.33
CA ARG A 399 -7.63 -10.28 -1.53
C ARG A 399 -7.90 -11.66 -2.13
N LEU A 400 -8.11 -12.69 -1.30
CA LEU A 400 -8.49 -14.01 -1.78
C LEU A 400 -9.89 -14.01 -2.43
N ARG A 401 -10.86 -13.30 -1.85
CA ARG A 401 -12.20 -13.12 -2.44
C ARG A 401 -12.14 -12.46 -3.81
N THR A 402 -11.29 -11.45 -3.97
CA THR A 402 -11.00 -10.82 -5.26
C THR A 402 -10.39 -11.80 -6.27
N LEU A 403 -9.55 -12.74 -5.83
CA LEU A 403 -9.00 -13.80 -6.68
C LEU A 403 -10.01 -14.93 -6.98
N GLY A 404 -11.23 -14.82 -6.47
CA GLY A 404 -12.33 -15.74 -6.70
C GLY A 404 -12.55 -16.79 -5.61
N PHE A 405 -11.75 -16.80 -4.56
CA PHE A 405 -11.96 -17.66 -3.40
C PHE A 405 -12.99 -17.00 -2.47
N GLU A 406 -14.27 -17.21 -2.74
CA GLU A 406 -15.37 -16.48 -2.09
C GLU A 406 -15.50 -16.77 -0.59
N ARG A 407 -15.19 -18.01 -0.18
CA ARG A 407 -15.36 -18.48 1.20
C ARG A 407 -14.10 -19.18 1.72
N PRO A 408 -13.01 -18.43 1.90
CA PRO A 408 -11.77 -19.03 2.36
C PRO A 408 -11.95 -19.50 3.80
N THR A 409 -11.52 -20.74 4.09
CA THR A 409 -11.75 -21.40 5.39
C THR A 409 -10.42 -21.72 6.07
N LEU A 410 -10.31 -21.37 7.36
CA LEU A 410 -9.11 -21.61 8.15
C LEU A 410 -9.21 -22.90 8.96
N GLU A 411 -8.09 -23.60 9.10
CA GLU A 411 -7.92 -24.79 9.92
C GLU A 411 -6.63 -24.69 10.74
N MET A 412 -6.66 -25.25 11.96
CA MET A 412 -5.50 -25.36 12.85
C MET A 412 -5.26 -26.83 13.20
N ASP A 413 -4.00 -27.25 13.09
CA ASP A 413 -3.49 -28.54 13.54
C ASP A 413 -2.35 -28.28 14.53
N LEU A 414 -2.63 -28.53 15.81
CA LEU A 414 -1.73 -28.25 16.94
C LEU A 414 -1.15 -29.54 17.55
N GLU A 415 -1.46 -30.70 16.98
CA GLU A 415 -0.96 -32.00 17.46
C GLU A 415 0.29 -32.45 16.71
N ASN A 416 0.65 -31.75 15.64
CA ASN A 416 1.80 -32.08 14.83
C ASN A 416 3.11 -31.93 15.64
N PRO A 417 3.91 -33.00 15.80
CA PRO A 417 5.12 -32.98 16.62
C PRO A 417 6.21 -32.05 16.06
N THR A 418 6.11 -31.66 14.78
CA THR A 418 7.06 -30.76 14.14
C THR A 418 6.70 -29.28 14.31
N GLY A 419 5.53 -28.96 14.86
CA GLY A 419 5.10 -27.60 15.18
C GLY A 419 3.65 -27.32 14.79
N ASP A 420 3.12 -26.25 15.37
CA ASP A 420 1.76 -25.77 15.11
C ASP A 420 1.57 -25.45 13.63
N THR A 421 0.47 -25.92 13.06
CA THR A 421 0.15 -25.77 11.63
C THR A 421 -1.16 -25.02 11.45
N VAL A 422 -1.16 -24.06 10.52
CA VAL A 422 -2.36 -23.34 10.05
C VAL A 422 -2.52 -23.58 8.55
N ARG A 423 -3.74 -23.93 8.13
CA ARG A 423 -4.09 -24.12 6.72
C ARG A 423 -5.24 -23.20 6.33
N LEU A 424 -5.12 -22.56 5.18
CA LEU A 424 -6.18 -21.77 4.57
C LEU A 424 -6.59 -22.41 3.25
N TYR A 425 -7.87 -22.72 3.14
CA TYR A 425 -8.47 -23.29 1.94
C TYR A 425 -9.30 -22.26 1.20
N GLY A 426 -9.53 -22.48 -0.10
CA GLY A 426 -10.30 -21.58 -0.96
C GLY A 426 -11.82 -21.68 -0.82
N ASP A 427 -12.30 -22.77 -0.21
CA ASP A 427 -13.72 -23.06 0.00
C ASP A 427 -13.94 -23.87 1.31
N GLU A 428 -15.21 -24.00 1.70
CA GLU A 428 -15.65 -24.77 2.87
C GLU A 428 -15.39 -26.28 2.73
N ASP A 429 -15.39 -26.79 1.50
CA ASP A 429 -15.12 -28.20 1.17
C ASP A 429 -13.62 -28.55 1.22
N ARG A 430 -12.75 -27.56 1.51
CA ARG A 430 -11.30 -27.68 1.61
C ARG A 430 -10.62 -28.27 0.37
N ARG A 431 -11.17 -28.01 -0.82
CA ARG A 431 -10.65 -28.60 -2.08
C ARG A 431 -9.35 -27.98 -2.53
N GLU A 432 -9.20 -26.67 -2.31
CA GLU A 432 -8.08 -25.87 -2.79
C GLU A 432 -7.25 -25.36 -1.62
N LEU A 433 -6.12 -26.00 -1.34
CA LEU A 433 -5.17 -25.50 -0.32
C LEU A 433 -4.44 -24.27 -0.84
N LEU A 434 -4.60 -23.13 -0.16
CA LEU A 434 -4.03 -21.84 -0.56
C LEU A 434 -2.77 -21.49 0.25
N LEU A 435 -2.84 -21.71 1.56
CA LEU A 435 -1.74 -21.47 2.50
C LEU A 435 -1.59 -22.67 3.43
N GLU A 436 -0.37 -23.14 3.63
CA GLU A 436 -0.02 -23.99 4.77
C GLU A 436 1.21 -23.39 5.45
N LEU A 437 1.08 -23.04 6.72
CA LEU A 437 2.15 -22.50 7.54
C LEU A 437 2.37 -23.44 8.71
N ARG A 438 3.58 -24.00 8.85
CA ARG A 438 4.01 -24.73 10.04
C ARG A 438 5.13 -24.00 10.73
N VAL A 439 4.97 -23.79 12.03
CA VAL A 439 5.93 -23.06 12.84
C VAL A 439 6.16 -23.70 14.20
N ARG A 440 7.33 -23.46 14.78
CA ARG A 440 7.60 -23.77 16.19
C ARG A 440 8.54 -22.76 16.80
N ILE A 441 8.56 -22.71 18.13
CA ILE A 441 9.54 -21.92 18.87
C ILE A 441 10.85 -22.73 18.94
N ASP A 442 11.91 -22.14 18.38
CA ASP A 442 13.26 -22.69 18.35
C ASP A 442 14.14 -21.93 19.34
N ARG A 443 14.74 -22.65 20.28
CA ARG A 443 15.69 -22.11 21.29
C ARG A 443 17.10 -22.69 21.13
N GLY A 444 17.34 -23.41 20.04
CA GLY A 444 18.55 -24.23 19.85
C GLY A 444 19.47 -23.71 18.75
N THR A 445 18.92 -23.07 17.72
CA THR A 445 19.68 -22.66 16.54
C THR A 445 20.64 -21.52 16.84
N VAL A 446 20.20 -20.53 17.62
CA VAL A 446 21.05 -19.41 18.06
C VAL A 446 21.06 -19.39 19.59
N PRO A 447 22.19 -19.76 20.23
CA PRO A 447 22.29 -19.79 21.68
C PRO A 447 21.90 -18.46 22.32
N GLY A 448 21.02 -18.52 23.32
CA GLY A 448 20.55 -17.33 24.05
C GLY A 448 19.40 -16.57 23.40
N PHE A 449 18.91 -17.00 22.24
CA PHE A 449 17.77 -16.39 21.55
C PHE A 449 16.63 -17.39 21.35
N SER A 450 15.39 -16.90 21.41
CA SER A 450 14.18 -17.67 21.09
C SER A 450 13.61 -17.19 19.76
N LEU A 451 13.59 -18.06 18.75
CA LEU A 451 13.17 -17.74 17.39
C LEU A 451 11.87 -18.44 17.02
N LEU A 452 11.04 -17.78 16.21
CA LEU A 452 9.93 -18.45 15.52
C LEU A 452 10.48 -19.11 14.26
N ARG A 453 10.63 -20.44 14.26
CA ARG A 453 11.10 -21.18 13.10
C ARG A 453 9.93 -21.52 12.18
N ILE A 454 10.04 -21.15 10.90
CA ILE A 454 9.18 -21.62 9.82
C ILE A 454 9.71 -22.99 9.37
N GLU A 455 8.97 -24.04 9.69
CA GLU A 455 9.25 -25.41 9.24
C GLU A 455 8.68 -25.66 7.84
N TRP A 456 7.55 -25.03 7.53
CA TRP A 456 6.91 -25.13 6.22
C TRP A 456 6.13 -23.87 5.90
N LEU A 457 6.24 -23.40 4.65
CA LEU A 457 5.43 -22.31 4.13
C LEU A 457 5.05 -22.61 2.67
N LEU A 458 3.77 -22.90 2.46
CA LEU A 458 3.15 -23.00 1.16
C LEU A 458 2.26 -21.79 0.93
N LEU A 459 2.38 -21.16 -0.24
CA LEU A 459 1.52 -20.07 -0.70
C LEU A 459 1.25 -20.26 -2.19
N GLN A 460 0.07 -20.73 -2.55
CA GLN A 460 -0.23 -21.16 -3.92
C GLN A 460 -1.64 -20.76 -4.37
N ASN A 461 -1.79 -20.51 -5.67
CA ASN A 461 -3.07 -20.22 -6.31
C ASN A 461 -3.40 -21.37 -7.28
N PRO A 462 -4.21 -22.35 -6.85
CA PRO A 462 -4.59 -23.50 -7.69
C PRO A 462 -5.35 -23.13 -8.96
N ARG A 463 -5.97 -21.94 -9.00
CA ARG A 463 -6.77 -21.44 -10.13
C ARG A 463 -5.96 -20.64 -11.15
N ALA A 464 -4.67 -20.41 -10.88
CA ALA A 464 -3.78 -19.71 -11.79
C ALA A 464 -2.92 -20.69 -12.60
N GLU A 465 -2.53 -20.28 -13.81
CA GLU A 465 -1.60 -21.01 -14.66
C GLU A 465 -0.22 -20.35 -14.66
N PHE A 466 0.82 -21.14 -14.95
CA PHE A 466 2.16 -20.60 -15.16
C PHE A 466 2.22 -19.89 -16.52
N THR A 467 2.92 -18.75 -16.59
CA THR A 467 3.10 -17.98 -17.83
C THR A 467 4.58 -17.91 -18.19
N ALA A 468 4.91 -17.31 -19.35
CA ALA A 468 6.30 -17.07 -19.74
C ALA A 468 7.01 -16.12 -18.77
N GLU A 469 6.29 -15.10 -18.28
CA GLU A 469 6.77 -14.12 -17.31
C GLU A 469 6.83 -14.71 -15.89
N ARG A 470 6.01 -15.74 -15.63
CA ARG A 470 5.92 -16.43 -14.34
C ARG A 470 6.03 -17.94 -14.52
N PRO A 471 7.20 -18.44 -14.94
CA PRO A 471 7.37 -19.85 -15.19
C PRO A 471 7.41 -20.65 -13.87
N ARG A 472 7.15 -21.95 -13.98
CA ARG A 472 7.26 -22.88 -12.85
C ARG A 472 8.70 -22.92 -12.33
N LEU A 473 8.86 -22.72 -11.01
CA LEU A 473 10.11 -22.91 -10.27
C LEU A 473 10.16 -24.29 -9.61
N PRO A 474 11.36 -24.83 -9.29
CA PRO A 474 11.49 -26.06 -8.52
C PRO A 474 10.65 -26.04 -7.23
N GLY A 475 9.99 -27.16 -6.95
CA GLY A 475 9.12 -27.31 -5.77
C GLY A 475 7.70 -26.72 -5.92
N GLN A 476 7.39 -26.01 -7.00
CA GLN A 476 6.04 -25.48 -7.21
C GLN A 476 5.11 -26.47 -7.90
N THR A 477 3.86 -26.54 -7.45
CA THR A 477 2.77 -27.23 -8.16
C THR A 477 1.87 -26.22 -8.87
N HIS A 478 1.62 -25.07 -8.23
CA HIS A 478 0.83 -23.97 -8.77
C HIS A 478 1.58 -22.63 -8.65
N PRO A 479 1.21 -21.59 -9.42
CA PRO A 479 1.74 -20.24 -9.22
C PRO A 479 1.48 -19.74 -7.81
N GLY A 480 2.40 -18.93 -7.25
CA GLY A 480 2.24 -18.42 -5.89
C GLY A 480 1.15 -17.35 -5.74
N LEU A 481 0.61 -17.17 -4.53
CA LEU A 481 -0.39 -16.12 -4.23
C LEU A 481 0.15 -14.69 -4.27
N GLY A 482 1.48 -14.50 -4.19
CA GLY A 482 2.06 -13.15 -4.09
C GLY A 482 1.75 -12.46 -2.75
N MET A 483 1.56 -13.25 -1.68
CA MET A 483 1.27 -12.78 -0.32
C MET A 483 2.42 -13.05 0.67
N SER A 484 3.58 -13.50 0.21
CA SER A 484 4.69 -13.82 1.12
C SER A 484 5.17 -12.65 1.99
N PRO A 485 5.27 -11.39 1.50
CA PRO A 485 5.66 -10.28 2.37
C PRO A 485 4.64 -10.01 3.48
N ASP A 486 3.36 -10.23 3.20
CA ASP A 486 2.28 -10.07 4.16
C ASP A 486 2.33 -11.14 5.26
N ILE A 487 2.54 -12.42 4.90
CA ILE A 487 2.68 -13.51 5.86
C ILE A 487 3.93 -13.35 6.73
N VAL A 488 5.07 -12.99 6.13
CA VAL A 488 6.29 -12.74 6.91
C VAL A 488 6.11 -11.58 7.88
N ALA A 489 5.41 -10.51 7.48
CA ALA A 489 5.13 -9.38 8.38
C ALA A 489 4.22 -9.78 9.55
N LEU A 490 3.19 -10.60 9.31
CA LEU A 490 2.35 -11.15 10.38
C LEU A 490 3.15 -12.01 11.36
N LEU A 491 4.10 -12.82 10.86
CA LEU A 491 4.96 -13.63 11.73
C LEU A 491 5.96 -12.80 12.54
N VAL A 492 6.48 -11.72 11.98
CA VAL A 492 7.29 -10.75 12.72
C VAL A 492 6.47 -10.09 13.84
N LEU A 493 5.20 -9.76 13.59
CA LEU A 493 4.31 -9.27 14.64
C LEU A 493 4.02 -10.31 15.72
N ALA A 494 3.87 -11.58 15.33
CA ALA A 494 3.72 -12.67 16.28
C ALA A 494 4.98 -12.80 17.15
N CYS A 495 6.18 -12.62 16.58
CA CYS A 495 7.42 -12.56 17.36
C CYS A 495 7.41 -11.39 18.35
N ASP A 496 7.07 -10.17 17.91
CA ASP A 496 6.95 -8.99 18.80
C ASP A 496 5.95 -9.27 19.95
N ARG A 497 4.79 -9.90 19.65
CA ARG A 497 3.73 -10.24 20.62
C ARG A 497 4.20 -11.26 21.65
N LEU A 498 4.85 -12.31 21.17
CA LEU A 498 5.30 -13.45 21.97
C LEU A 498 6.68 -13.20 22.62
N GLN A 499 7.24 -11.99 22.45
CA GLN A 499 8.56 -11.61 22.93
C GLN A 499 9.68 -12.53 22.41
N LEU A 500 9.56 -12.98 21.16
CA LEU A 500 10.58 -13.76 20.46
C LEU A 500 11.60 -12.82 19.80
N ASP A 501 12.83 -13.32 19.67
CA ASP A 501 13.98 -12.55 19.20
C ASP A 501 14.03 -12.41 17.68
N GLY A 502 13.38 -13.30 16.93
CA GLY A 502 13.41 -13.28 15.47
C GLY A 502 12.60 -14.37 14.80
N LEU A 503 12.45 -14.23 13.49
CA LEU A 503 11.92 -15.26 12.59
C LEU A 503 13.11 -16.04 12.01
N LEU A 504 13.03 -17.37 11.98
CA LEU A 504 14.04 -18.25 11.40
C LEU A 504 13.43 -19.03 10.23
N PHE A 505 14.13 -19.05 9.10
CA PHE A 505 13.69 -19.71 7.87
C PHE A 505 14.87 -20.40 7.19
N VAL A 506 14.66 -21.59 6.63
CA VAL A 506 15.71 -22.34 5.92
C VAL A 506 15.25 -22.60 4.48
N PRO A 507 15.69 -21.81 3.49
CA PRO A 507 15.28 -21.96 2.09
C PRO A 507 15.82 -23.25 1.45
N SER A 508 14.90 -24.11 0.99
CA SER A 508 15.25 -25.33 0.25
C SER A 508 15.78 -25.07 -1.16
N HIS A 509 15.54 -23.87 -1.73
CA HIS A 509 15.97 -23.52 -3.08
C HIS A 509 16.57 -22.11 -3.15
N TYR A 510 17.44 -21.90 -4.15
CA TYR A 510 18.08 -20.61 -4.43
C TYR A 510 17.06 -19.47 -4.61
N HIS A 511 15.98 -19.67 -5.37
CA HIS A 511 14.98 -18.62 -5.59
C HIS A 511 14.33 -18.14 -4.30
N THR A 512 14.11 -19.05 -3.35
CA THR A 512 13.48 -18.73 -2.07
C THR A 512 14.43 -17.91 -1.21
N ALA A 513 15.71 -18.25 -1.20
CA ALA A 513 16.75 -17.45 -0.55
C ALA A 513 16.92 -16.08 -1.21
N ALA A 514 16.97 -16.03 -2.54
CA ALA A 514 17.13 -14.77 -3.28
C ALA A 514 15.94 -13.82 -3.09
N ALA A 515 14.71 -14.35 -3.11
CA ALA A 515 13.52 -13.57 -2.81
C ALA A 515 13.50 -13.11 -1.34
N GLY A 516 13.88 -13.98 -0.40
CA GLY A 516 13.93 -13.70 1.02
C GLY A 516 15.03 -12.71 1.42
N ARG A 517 16.17 -12.69 0.71
CA ARG A 517 17.35 -11.88 1.06
C ARG A 517 17.10 -10.38 1.13
N LYS A 518 16.02 -9.89 0.50
CA LYS A 518 15.56 -8.50 0.65
C LYS A 518 15.24 -8.12 2.10
N THR A 519 14.84 -9.09 2.91
CA THR A 519 14.36 -8.87 4.30
C THR A 519 15.07 -9.76 5.32
N LEU A 520 15.53 -10.95 4.91
CA LEU A 520 16.22 -11.91 5.76
C LEU A 520 17.75 -11.83 5.56
N LEU A 521 18.50 -12.08 6.63
CA LEU A 521 19.96 -12.20 6.62
C LEU A 521 20.34 -13.66 6.85
N PHE A 522 21.37 -14.18 6.18
CA PHE A 522 21.91 -15.50 6.56
C PHE A 522 22.51 -15.43 7.96
N LEU A 523 22.32 -16.48 8.76
CA LEU A 523 22.82 -16.51 10.14
C LEU A 523 24.35 -16.59 10.16
N ASP A 524 24.95 -17.38 9.27
CA ASP A 524 26.40 -17.52 9.12
C ASP A 524 26.93 -16.55 8.04
N PRO A 525 27.93 -15.68 8.36
CA PRO A 525 28.63 -14.87 7.37
C PRO A 525 29.19 -15.66 6.17
N ALA A 526 29.57 -16.92 6.35
CA ALA A 526 30.08 -17.77 5.28
C ALA A 526 29.00 -18.13 4.26
N ASP A 527 27.78 -18.41 4.73
CA ASP A 527 26.61 -18.69 3.89
C ASP A 527 26.20 -17.44 3.11
N GLU A 528 26.22 -16.27 3.77
CA GLU A 528 26.00 -14.98 3.11
C GLU A 528 27.06 -14.70 2.03
N GLY A 529 28.35 -14.93 2.34
CA GLY A 529 29.44 -14.74 1.39
C GLY A 529 29.31 -15.67 0.17
N LEU A 530 28.97 -16.93 0.41
CA LEU A 530 28.68 -17.93 -0.63
C LEU A 530 27.49 -17.50 -1.49
N PHE A 531 26.39 -17.06 -0.86
CA PHE A 531 25.22 -16.56 -1.57
C PHE A 531 25.56 -15.32 -2.42
N ARG A 532 26.32 -14.35 -1.90
CA ARG A 532 26.72 -13.14 -2.66
C ARG A 532 27.57 -13.49 -3.88
N ALA A 533 28.56 -14.38 -3.73
CA ALA A 533 29.39 -14.83 -4.84
C ALA A 533 28.55 -15.55 -5.91
N LEU A 534 27.64 -16.42 -5.49
CA LEU A 534 26.71 -17.13 -6.38
C LEU A 534 25.76 -16.15 -7.09
N HIS A 535 25.14 -15.24 -6.34
CA HIS A 535 24.20 -14.25 -6.85
C HIS A 535 24.86 -13.31 -7.87
N GLN A 536 26.11 -12.89 -7.60
CA GLN A 536 26.88 -12.09 -8.54
C GLN A 536 27.16 -12.81 -9.87
N ALA A 537 27.43 -14.11 -9.83
CA ALA A 537 27.64 -14.92 -11.05
C ALA A 537 26.35 -15.12 -11.86
N LEU A 538 25.18 -14.93 -11.24
CA LEU A 538 23.87 -15.15 -11.83
C LEU A 538 23.10 -13.84 -12.10
N LYS A 539 23.70 -12.67 -11.84
CA LYS A 539 23.03 -11.37 -11.85
C LYS A 539 22.37 -11.00 -13.19
N ASP A 540 22.91 -11.51 -14.29
CA ASP A 540 22.46 -11.22 -15.65
C ASP A 540 21.37 -12.20 -16.14
N LEU A 541 21.04 -13.22 -15.33
CA LEU A 541 19.97 -14.17 -15.62
C LEU A 541 18.67 -13.78 -14.92
N PRO A 542 17.50 -13.97 -15.57
CA PRO A 542 16.22 -13.97 -14.89
C PRO A 542 16.21 -14.97 -13.72
N LEU A 543 15.53 -14.64 -12.63
CA LEU A 543 15.53 -15.47 -11.40
C LEU A 543 15.18 -16.95 -11.67
N ALA A 544 14.23 -17.21 -12.57
CA ALA A 544 13.84 -18.56 -12.94
C ALA A 544 14.97 -19.34 -13.63
N GLU A 545 15.69 -18.69 -14.54
CA GLU A 545 16.84 -19.28 -15.24
C GLU A 545 18.01 -19.49 -14.30
N ALA A 546 18.33 -18.50 -13.46
CA ALA A 546 19.34 -18.61 -12.42
C ALA A 546 19.04 -19.80 -11.49
N THR A 547 17.77 -19.98 -11.12
CA THR A 547 17.33 -21.09 -10.26
C THR A 547 17.49 -22.44 -10.94
N ARG A 548 17.08 -22.57 -12.21
CA ARG A 548 17.29 -23.80 -12.98
C ARG A 548 18.78 -24.10 -13.14
N ALA A 549 19.61 -23.09 -13.38
CA ALA A 549 21.06 -23.28 -13.49
C ALA A 549 21.67 -23.84 -12.19
N VAL A 550 21.20 -23.40 -11.04
CA VAL A 550 21.61 -23.96 -9.74
C VAL A 550 21.08 -25.38 -9.54
N ASP A 551 19.80 -25.62 -9.83
CA ASP A 551 19.12 -26.92 -9.63
C ASP A 551 19.68 -28.02 -10.56
N GLU A 552 19.94 -27.66 -11.81
CA GLU A 552 20.54 -28.52 -12.85
C GLU A 552 22.07 -28.61 -12.75
N ARG A 553 22.68 -28.03 -11.70
CA ARG A 553 24.13 -28.06 -11.44
C ARG A 553 24.97 -27.50 -12.61
N LYS A 554 24.45 -26.48 -13.28
CA LYS A 554 25.15 -25.73 -14.35
C LYS A 554 26.06 -24.63 -13.82
N VAL A 555 25.91 -24.25 -12.55
CA VAL A 555 26.86 -23.35 -11.88
C VAL A 555 28.04 -24.17 -11.39
N VAL A 556 29.27 -23.72 -11.68
CA VAL A 556 30.51 -24.38 -11.25
C VAL A 556 31.39 -23.40 -10.49
N ASP A 557 32.18 -23.91 -9.56
CA ASP A 557 33.28 -23.18 -8.96
C ASP A 557 34.33 -22.85 -10.05
N ALA A 558 34.75 -21.59 -10.11
CA ALA A 558 35.59 -21.09 -11.19
C ALA A 558 37.02 -21.61 -11.13
N ALA A 559 37.52 -21.98 -9.95
CA ALA A 559 38.87 -22.47 -9.74
C ALA A 559 38.98 -23.99 -9.96
N THR A 560 38.02 -24.74 -9.45
CA THR A 560 38.02 -26.22 -9.46
C THR A 560 37.22 -26.82 -10.62
N GLY A 561 36.23 -26.08 -11.13
CA GLY A 561 35.27 -26.59 -12.13
C GLY A 561 34.20 -27.52 -11.56
N GLU A 562 34.17 -27.73 -10.24
CA GLU A 562 33.19 -28.61 -9.60
C GLU A 562 31.77 -28.01 -9.63
N PRO A 563 30.73 -28.80 -9.91
CA PRO A 563 29.36 -28.31 -9.90
C PRO A 563 28.90 -27.89 -8.51
N PHE A 564 28.36 -26.68 -8.41
CA PHE A 564 27.75 -26.17 -7.20
C PHE A 564 26.41 -26.89 -6.93
N THR A 565 26.18 -27.24 -5.67
CA THR A 565 24.90 -27.81 -5.20
C THR A 565 24.37 -26.92 -4.08
N TRP A 566 23.14 -26.44 -4.24
CA TRP A 566 22.46 -25.65 -3.20
C TRP A 566 22.32 -26.48 -1.93
N GLN A 567 22.71 -25.89 -0.80
CA GLN A 567 22.48 -26.44 0.53
C GLN A 567 21.50 -25.51 1.27
N PRO A 568 20.50 -26.05 1.99
CA PRO A 568 19.61 -25.21 2.80
C PRO A 568 20.39 -24.52 3.93
N MET A 569 20.48 -23.20 3.88
CA MET A 569 21.26 -22.37 4.81
C MET A 569 20.34 -21.48 5.65
N PRO A 570 20.46 -21.45 7.00
CA PRO A 570 19.55 -20.69 7.85
C PRO A 570 19.60 -19.18 7.60
N MET A 571 18.41 -18.58 7.51
CA MET A 571 18.21 -17.13 7.40
C MET A 571 17.31 -16.62 8.53
N VAL A 572 17.53 -15.40 8.99
CA VAL A 572 16.82 -14.79 10.12
C VAL A 572 16.27 -13.41 9.76
N VAL A 573 15.09 -13.08 10.30
CA VAL A 573 14.62 -11.70 10.48
C VAL A 573 14.83 -11.32 11.94
N PRO A 574 15.77 -10.43 12.26
CA PRO A 574 16.03 -10.05 13.64
C PRO A 574 14.94 -9.09 14.15
N VAL A 575 14.24 -9.49 15.20
CA VAL A 575 13.12 -8.77 15.80
C VAL A 575 13.55 -8.04 17.08
N SER A 576 14.35 -8.68 17.95
CA SER A 576 14.92 -8.04 19.13
C SER A 576 16.19 -7.24 18.80
N ASP A 577 16.50 -6.25 19.64
CA ASP A 577 17.71 -5.44 19.48
C ASP A 577 18.98 -6.25 19.73
N GLY A 578 18.91 -7.27 20.60
CA GLY A 578 20.01 -8.19 20.84
C GLY A 578 20.37 -9.00 19.60
N LEU A 579 19.37 -9.59 18.92
CA LEU A 579 19.60 -10.35 17.70
C LEU A 579 20.01 -9.43 16.55
N ARG A 580 19.44 -8.22 16.45
CA ARG A 580 19.89 -7.21 15.48
C ARG A 580 21.35 -6.86 15.68
N ALA A 581 21.81 -6.62 16.91
CA ALA A 581 23.21 -6.28 17.18
C ALA A 581 24.19 -7.39 16.79
N LEU A 582 23.76 -8.66 16.87
CA LEU A 582 24.54 -9.81 16.41
C LEU A 582 24.74 -9.79 14.88
N MET A 583 23.71 -9.37 14.14
CA MET A 583 23.66 -9.43 12.67
C MET A 583 24.11 -8.13 11.97
N ASP A 584 23.90 -6.97 12.60
CA ASP A 584 24.09 -5.63 12.01
C ASP A 584 25.46 -5.00 12.35
N GLY A 585 26.46 -5.84 12.59
CA GLY A 585 27.80 -5.41 12.98
C GLY A 585 28.74 -5.27 11.79
N GLY A 586 29.59 -4.24 11.77
CA GLY A 586 30.69 -4.16 10.80
C GLY A 586 31.65 -5.37 10.82
N ALA A 587 31.63 -6.17 11.90
CA ALA A 587 32.34 -7.45 11.97
C ALA A 587 31.67 -8.55 11.13
N TYR A 588 30.33 -8.60 11.09
CA TYR A 588 29.57 -9.52 10.23
C TYR A 588 29.90 -9.23 8.76
N GLU A 589 29.70 -7.99 8.31
CA GLU A 589 29.97 -7.60 6.92
C GLU A 589 31.44 -7.77 6.50
N ARG A 590 32.41 -7.54 7.40
CA ARG A 590 33.82 -7.85 7.10
C ARG A 590 34.03 -9.34 6.82
N LYS A 591 33.48 -10.22 7.66
CA LYS A 591 33.57 -11.67 7.44
C LYS A 591 32.86 -12.09 6.16
N VAL A 592 31.69 -11.53 5.88
CA VAL A 592 30.97 -11.78 4.62
C VAL A 592 31.83 -11.40 3.41
N ALA A 593 32.48 -10.24 3.43
CA ALA A 593 33.35 -9.80 2.34
C ALA A 593 34.57 -10.72 2.17
N GLU A 594 35.20 -11.14 3.27
CA GLU A 594 36.30 -12.11 3.26
C GLU A 594 35.85 -13.47 2.69
N GLU A 595 34.67 -13.95 3.08
CA GLU A 595 34.10 -15.21 2.62
C GLU A 595 33.66 -15.16 1.15
N ALA A 596 33.07 -14.06 0.71
CA ALA A 596 32.70 -13.84 -0.69
C ALA A 596 33.95 -13.78 -1.58
N ALA A 597 35.02 -13.12 -1.14
CA ALA A 597 36.26 -13.00 -1.91
C ALA A 597 36.99 -14.34 -2.14
N LYS A 598 36.75 -15.35 -1.29
CA LYS A 598 37.31 -16.70 -1.44
C LYS A 598 36.61 -17.53 -2.52
N ARG A 599 35.46 -17.09 -3.03
CA ARG A 599 34.58 -17.89 -3.88
C ARG A 599 34.33 -17.15 -5.19
N ALA A 600 34.45 -17.88 -6.29
CA ALA A 600 34.09 -17.37 -7.62
C ALA A 600 33.32 -18.46 -8.35
N PHE A 601 32.15 -18.11 -8.88
CA PHE A 601 31.30 -19.04 -9.63
C PHE A 601 31.14 -18.57 -11.07
N ARG A 602 30.89 -19.51 -11.97
CA ARG A 602 30.54 -19.23 -13.37
C ARG A 602 29.53 -20.24 -13.89
N LEU A 603 28.84 -19.88 -14.96
CA LEU A 603 28.02 -20.83 -15.70
C LEU A 603 28.91 -21.77 -16.52
N ARG A 604 28.55 -23.04 -16.52
CA ARG A 604 29.08 -24.03 -17.45
C ARG A 604 28.48 -23.75 -18.82
N GLY A 605 29.33 -23.44 -19.79
CA GLY A 605 28.96 -23.22 -21.19
C GLY A 605 28.48 -24.50 -21.88
#